data_AF-A0A1Q6ETT8-F1
#
_entry.id   AF-A0A1Q6ETT8-F1
#
_cell.length_a   1.000
_cell.length_b   1.000
_cell.length_c   1.000
_cell.angle_alpha   90.00
_cell.angle_beta   90.00
_cell.angle_gamma   90.00
#
_symmetry.space_group_name_H-M   'P 1'
#
loop_
_entity.id
_entity.type
_entity.pdbx_description
1 polymer ?
#
loop_
_entity_poly.entity_id
_entity_poly.type
_entity_poly.pdbx_seq_one_letter_code
_entity_poly.pdbx_strand_id
1 'polypeptide(L)'
;MAKGFKAQHFEDYSIVKGNVKVKLNLKQYGEKLQKAQYWLDGQIMNDMEPYMPIQTGNFIQMTKARSAALQGTGKVCAGAPPMGRFLYGGKVMIGEISKSPWAMEGETKILTDKNLKYGLVEATPQWFETARKNHMDDWLKGIENILKGS
;
A
#
# COMPACT_ATOMS: atom_id res chain seq x y z
N MET A 1 -13.61 -46.26 29.93
CA MET A 1 -12.53 -45.79 29.03
C MET A 1 -13.15 -45.41 27.68
N ALA A 2 -13.40 -44.14 27.42
CA ALA A 2 -13.87 -43.67 26.12
C ALA A 2 -12.66 -43.24 25.29
N LYS A 3 -12.42 -43.96 24.18
CA LYS A 3 -11.39 -43.67 23.19
C LYS A 3 -11.62 -42.26 22.60
N GLY A 4 -10.53 -41.49 22.51
CA GLY A 4 -10.54 -40.09 22.10
C GLY A 4 -11.06 -39.87 20.68
N PHE A 5 -11.74 -38.75 20.48
CA PHE A 5 -12.19 -38.30 19.17
C PHE A 5 -11.15 -37.34 18.56
N LYS A 6 -10.74 -37.62 17.33
CA LYS A 6 -9.97 -36.67 16.51
C LYS A 6 -10.95 -35.72 15.82
N ALA A 7 -10.90 -34.44 16.19
CA ALA A 7 -11.45 -33.37 15.38
C ALA A 7 -10.36 -32.89 14.40
N GLN A 8 -10.67 -32.89 13.10
CA GLN A 8 -9.81 -32.34 12.03
C GLN A 8 -10.67 -31.74 10.91
N HIS A 9 -11.05 -30.48 11.09
CA HIS A 9 -10.65 -29.30 10.28
C HIS A 9 -10.10 -29.54 8.86
N PHE A 10 -10.50 -28.86 7.77
CA PHE A 10 -11.24 -27.61 7.50
C PHE A 10 -11.75 -27.58 6.04
N GLU A 11 -12.79 -26.78 5.75
CA GLU A 11 -12.80 -25.83 4.60
C GLU A 11 -13.87 -24.73 4.83
N ASP A 12 -15.04 -25.05 5.41
CA ASP A 12 -16.15 -24.08 5.68
C ASP A 12 -16.83 -24.24 7.07
N TYR A 13 -16.06 -24.68 8.09
CA TYR A 13 -16.34 -24.77 9.53
C TYR A 13 -17.75 -25.15 10.06
N SER A 14 -17.78 -26.27 10.80
CA SER A 14 -18.84 -26.62 11.76
C SER A 14 -18.24 -26.97 13.12
N ILE A 15 -18.81 -26.43 14.21
CA ILE A 15 -18.40 -26.74 15.59
C ILE A 15 -19.51 -27.61 16.21
N VAL A 16 -19.15 -28.81 16.68
CA VAL A 16 -20.08 -29.74 17.35
C VAL A 16 -19.71 -29.84 18.82
N LYS A 17 -20.62 -29.39 19.68
CA LYS A 17 -20.62 -29.65 21.13
C LYS A 17 -22.02 -30.10 21.50
N GLY A 18 -22.23 -31.41 21.67
CA GLY A 18 -23.56 -32.01 21.79
C GLY A 18 -24.38 -31.95 20.49
N ASN A 19 -25.72 -31.90 20.58
CA ASN A 19 -26.65 -31.98 19.43
C ASN A 19 -26.74 -30.69 18.57
N VAL A 20 -25.87 -29.70 18.77
CA VAL A 20 -25.90 -28.44 18.03
C VAL A 20 -24.86 -28.48 16.90
N LYS A 21 -25.32 -28.30 15.66
CA LYS A 21 -24.48 -28.08 14.47
C LYS A 21 -24.61 -26.64 14.03
N VAL A 22 -23.53 -25.87 14.13
CA VAL A 22 -23.44 -24.53 13.54
C VAL A 22 -22.69 -24.63 12.21
N LYS A 23 -23.26 -24.15 11.10
CA LYS A 23 -22.55 -23.97 9.83
C LYS A 23 -22.21 -22.49 9.67
N LEU A 24 -20.93 -22.16 9.55
CA LEU A 24 -20.47 -20.79 9.33
C LEU A 24 -20.07 -20.63 7.86
N ASN A 25 -20.81 -19.83 7.10
CA ASN A 25 -20.40 -19.45 5.74
C ASN A 25 -19.32 -18.37 5.85
N LEU A 26 -18.05 -18.72 5.59
CA LEU A 26 -16.93 -17.78 5.58
C LEU A 26 -16.63 -17.20 4.19
N LYS A 27 -17.24 -17.74 3.13
CA LYS A 27 -17.06 -17.27 1.76
C LYS A 27 -17.46 -15.79 1.61
N GLN A 28 -18.55 -15.40 2.27
CA GLN A 28 -19.00 -14.00 2.36
C GLN A 28 -17.99 -13.08 3.05
N TYR A 29 -17.16 -13.60 3.96
CA TYR A 29 -16.07 -12.83 4.56
C TYR A 29 -14.88 -12.72 3.59
N GLY A 30 -14.57 -13.76 2.82
CA GLY A 30 -13.54 -13.71 1.77
C GLY A 30 -13.82 -12.66 0.70
N GLU A 31 -15.04 -12.60 0.17
CA GLU A 31 -15.44 -11.60 -0.83
C GLU A 31 -15.42 -10.17 -0.26
N LYS A 32 -15.91 -9.98 0.97
CA LYS A 32 -15.87 -8.68 1.65
C LYS A 32 -14.45 -8.23 1.97
N LEU A 33 -13.58 -9.15 2.38
CA LEU A 33 -12.16 -8.88 2.62
C LEU A 33 -11.45 -8.48 1.32
N GLN A 34 -11.73 -9.17 0.21
CA GLN A 34 -11.17 -8.82 -1.10
C GLN A 34 -11.63 -7.42 -1.55
N LYS A 35 -12.92 -7.09 -1.37
CA LYS A 35 -13.46 -5.75 -1.64
C LYS A 35 -12.81 -4.69 -0.77
N ALA A 36 -12.66 -4.96 0.54
CA ALA A 36 -12.02 -4.05 1.48
C ALA A 36 -10.55 -3.82 1.12
N GLN A 37 -9.82 -4.87 0.73
CA GLN A 37 -8.42 -4.75 0.29
C GLN A 37 -8.32 -3.93 -1.00
N TYR A 38 -9.17 -4.20 -1.99
CA TYR A 38 -9.20 -3.46 -3.25
C TYR A 38 -9.48 -1.97 -3.02
N TRP A 39 -10.45 -1.67 -2.16
CA TRP A 39 -10.77 -0.29 -1.78
C TRP A 39 -9.59 0.38 -1.06
N LEU A 40 -9.01 -0.29 -0.06
CA LEU A 40 -7.89 0.23 0.73
C LEU A 40 -6.69 0.57 -0.17
N ASP A 41 -6.28 -0.36 -1.04
CA ASP A 41 -5.15 -0.16 -1.94
C ASP A 41 -5.34 1.07 -2.84
N GLY A 42 -6.57 1.29 -3.33
CA GLY A 42 -6.91 2.48 -4.12
C GLY A 42 -6.94 3.76 -3.29
N GLN A 43 -7.51 3.69 -2.09
CA GLN A 43 -7.63 4.84 -1.20
C GLN A 43 -6.26 5.35 -0.73
N ILE A 44 -5.34 4.44 -0.37
CA ILE A 44 -3.96 4.81 -0.03
C ILE A 44 -3.29 5.56 -1.19
N MET A 45 -3.45 5.11 -2.44
CA MET A 45 -2.89 5.81 -3.60
C MET A 45 -3.49 7.21 -3.78
N ASN A 46 -4.81 7.35 -3.63
CA ASN A 46 -5.47 8.66 -3.73
C ASN A 46 -5.00 9.62 -2.63
N ASP A 47 -4.85 9.13 -1.39
CA ASP A 47 -4.44 9.96 -0.26
C ASP A 47 -2.94 10.27 -0.28
N MET A 48 -2.12 9.46 -0.97
CA MET A 48 -0.71 9.77 -1.20
C MET A 48 -0.50 10.89 -2.23
N GLU A 49 -1.35 10.98 -3.25
CA GLU A 49 -1.17 11.87 -4.41
C GLU A 49 -0.92 13.34 -4.05
N PRO A 50 -1.64 13.97 -3.10
CA PRO A 50 -1.39 15.35 -2.69
C PRO A 50 0.01 15.60 -2.10
N TYR A 51 0.63 14.57 -1.52
CA TYR A 51 1.95 14.65 -0.89
C TYR A 51 3.09 14.23 -1.85
N MET A 52 2.76 13.81 -3.07
CA MET A 52 3.75 13.42 -4.07
C MET A 52 4.35 14.64 -4.76
N PRO A 53 5.64 14.59 -5.15
CA PRO A 53 6.25 15.64 -5.94
C PRO A 53 5.66 15.71 -7.35
N ILE A 54 5.36 16.92 -7.79
CA ILE A 54 4.87 17.21 -9.14
C ILE A 54 5.86 18.13 -9.87
N GLN A 55 6.23 17.74 -11.09
CA GLN A 55 6.96 18.58 -12.04
C GLN A 55 6.17 18.72 -13.34
N THR A 56 5.89 17.60 -14.01
CA THR A 56 5.06 17.52 -15.23
C THR A 56 3.81 16.64 -15.07
N GLY A 57 3.64 15.98 -13.91
CA GLY A 57 2.55 15.04 -13.64
C GLY A 57 2.82 13.58 -14.06
N ASN A 58 3.74 13.33 -14.99
CA ASN A 58 4.05 11.97 -15.48
C ASN A 58 4.43 10.98 -14.36
N PHE A 59 5.21 11.44 -13.37
CA PHE A 59 5.61 10.61 -12.23
C PHE A 59 4.40 10.09 -11.43
N ILE A 60 3.45 10.98 -11.14
CA ILE A 60 2.22 10.64 -10.42
C ILE A 60 1.38 9.68 -11.26
N GLN A 61 1.18 9.98 -12.55
CA GLN A 61 0.40 9.11 -13.45
C GLN A 61 0.99 7.69 -13.56
N MET A 62 2.31 7.56 -13.73
CA MET A 62 2.98 6.26 -13.77
C MET A 62 2.84 5.50 -12.45
N THR A 63 2.92 6.22 -11.32
CA THR A 63 2.76 5.62 -9.99
C THR A 63 1.34 5.11 -9.78
N LYS A 64 0.33 5.93 -10.14
CA LYS A 64 -1.09 5.53 -10.11
C LYS A 64 -1.37 4.33 -10.99
N ALA A 65 -0.88 4.33 -12.24
CA ALA A 65 -1.07 3.20 -13.16
C ALA A 65 -0.46 1.91 -12.61
N ARG A 66 0.74 1.98 -12.04
CA ARG A 66 1.39 0.82 -11.38
C ARG A 66 0.63 0.37 -10.13
N SER A 67 0.12 1.30 -9.33
CA SER A 67 -0.65 0.97 -8.14
C SER A 67 -2.00 0.33 -8.48
N ALA A 68 -2.68 0.83 -9.51
CA ALA A 68 -3.93 0.25 -10.01
C ALA A 68 -3.75 -1.21 -10.47
N ALA A 69 -2.62 -1.54 -11.10
CA ALA A 69 -2.30 -2.92 -11.49
C ALA A 69 -2.06 -3.86 -10.29
N LEU A 70 -1.75 -3.33 -9.11
CA LEU A 70 -1.56 -4.08 -7.87
C LEU A 70 -2.81 -4.09 -6.97
N GLN A 71 -3.86 -3.36 -7.35
CA GLN A 71 -5.00 -3.11 -6.48
C GLN A 71 -5.75 -4.42 -6.16
N GLY A 72 -5.99 -4.66 -4.87
CA GLY A 72 -6.57 -5.88 -4.34
C GLY A 72 -5.54 -6.94 -3.94
N THR A 73 -4.25 -6.69 -4.14
CA THR A 73 -3.16 -7.60 -3.71
C THR A 73 -2.62 -7.26 -2.32
N GLY A 74 -3.00 -6.12 -1.74
CA GLY A 74 -2.39 -5.60 -0.51
C GLY A 74 -1.05 -4.92 -0.72
N LYS A 75 -0.76 -4.51 -1.96
CA LYS A 75 0.45 -3.77 -2.32
C LYS A 75 0.07 -2.50 -3.07
N VAL A 76 0.77 -1.41 -2.73
CA VAL A 76 0.59 -0.10 -3.33
C VAL A 76 1.94 0.38 -3.87
N CYS A 77 1.94 0.95 -5.08
CA CYS A 77 3.15 1.54 -5.64
C CYS A 77 3.33 2.93 -5.03
N ALA A 78 4.29 3.09 -4.11
CA ALA A 78 4.56 4.40 -3.53
C ALA A 78 5.20 5.37 -4.55
N GLY A 79 6.05 4.89 -5.46
CA GLY A 79 6.67 5.74 -6.47
C GLY A 79 7.24 4.94 -7.65
N ALA A 80 6.90 5.36 -8.87
CA ALA A 80 7.35 4.68 -10.08
C ALA A 80 8.86 4.89 -10.33
N PRO A 81 9.61 3.84 -10.74
CA PRO A 81 10.98 4.00 -11.22
C PRO A 81 11.01 4.80 -12.54
N PRO A 82 12.18 5.40 -12.88
CA PRO A 82 13.41 5.39 -12.10
C PRO A 82 13.42 6.41 -10.95
N MET A 83 12.52 7.41 -10.97
CA MET A 83 12.60 8.53 -10.04
C MET A 83 12.14 8.23 -8.61
N GLY A 84 11.21 7.28 -8.45
CA GLY A 84 10.56 6.99 -7.17
C GLY A 84 11.55 6.76 -6.03
N ARG A 85 12.66 6.06 -6.27
CA ARG A 85 13.64 5.75 -5.22
C ARG A 85 14.24 7.01 -4.57
N PHE A 86 14.64 8.00 -5.37
CA PHE A 86 15.29 9.20 -4.85
C PHE A 86 14.28 10.25 -4.39
N LEU A 87 13.17 10.38 -5.11
CA LEU A 87 12.10 11.28 -4.72
C LEU A 87 11.50 10.86 -3.38
N TYR A 88 11.26 9.56 -3.17
CA TYR A 88 10.72 9.06 -1.91
C TYR A 88 11.69 9.23 -0.74
N GLY A 89 12.98 9.02 -0.99
CA GLY A 89 14.03 9.16 0.04
C GLY A 89 14.27 10.59 0.50
N GLY A 90 13.86 11.61 -0.26
CA GLY A 90 13.97 13.01 0.18
C GLY A 90 15.38 13.58 0.23
N LYS A 91 16.37 12.87 -0.29
CA LYS A 91 17.77 13.29 -0.32
C LYS A 91 18.21 13.51 -1.76
N VAL A 92 19.04 14.52 -1.96
CA VAL A 92 19.68 14.75 -3.26
C VAL A 92 20.60 13.57 -3.53
N MET A 93 20.47 12.97 -4.71
CA MET A 93 21.38 11.94 -5.19
C MET A 93 22.18 12.44 -6.39
N ILE A 94 23.50 12.31 -6.32
CA ILE A 94 24.43 12.72 -7.37
C ILE A 94 25.12 11.50 -7.97
N GLY A 95 25.57 11.60 -9.22
CA GLY A 95 26.45 10.59 -9.80
C GLY A 95 27.76 10.48 -9.01
N GLU A 96 28.27 9.27 -8.85
CA GLU A 96 29.53 9.00 -8.15
C GLU A 96 30.76 9.65 -8.81
N ILE A 97 30.82 9.67 -10.14
CA ILE A 97 31.86 10.22 -11.01
C ILE A 97 31.57 11.70 -11.34
N SER A 98 30.40 12.00 -11.91
CA SER A 98 30.01 13.34 -12.36
C SER A 98 29.77 14.33 -11.23
N LYS A 99 29.53 13.82 -10.01
CA LYS A 99 29.10 14.60 -8.84
C LYS A 99 27.88 15.49 -9.11
N SER A 100 27.08 15.10 -10.11
CA SER A 100 25.94 15.87 -10.61
C SER A 100 24.60 15.19 -10.30
N PRO A 101 23.53 15.95 -10.00
CA PRO A 101 22.16 15.45 -10.02
C PRO A 101 21.76 14.88 -11.38
N TRP A 102 22.41 15.31 -12.46
CA TRP A 102 22.32 14.74 -13.80
C TRP A 102 23.51 13.79 -14.01
N ALA A 103 23.37 12.57 -13.47
CA ALA A 103 24.41 11.55 -13.58
C ALA A 103 24.54 11.11 -15.05
N MET A 104 25.75 10.73 -15.45
CA MET A 104 26.02 10.18 -16.77
C MET A 104 25.30 8.83 -16.94
N GLU A 105 25.04 8.45 -18.19
CA GLU A 105 24.42 7.16 -18.47
C GLU A 105 25.26 6.00 -17.93
N GLY A 106 24.60 5.04 -17.25
CA GLY A 106 25.27 3.91 -16.59
C GLY A 106 25.93 4.24 -15.25
N GLU A 107 25.94 5.49 -14.83
CA GLU A 107 26.58 5.92 -13.59
C GLU A 107 25.71 5.63 -12.35
N THR A 108 26.32 5.07 -11.30
CA THR A 108 25.65 4.87 -10.02
C THR A 108 25.43 6.20 -9.31
N LYS A 109 24.21 6.40 -8.80
CA LYS A 109 23.87 7.55 -7.96
C LYS A 109 24.11 7.24 -6.48
N ILE A 110 24.86 8.11 -5.81
CA ILE A 110 25.14 8.07 -4.37
C ILE A 110 24.27 9.08 -3.61
N LEU A 111 23.91 8.73 -2.38
CA LEU A 111 23.14 9.60 -1.49
C LEU A 111 24.03 10.75 -0.99
N THR A 112 23.44 11.92 -0.79
CA THR A 112 24.10 13.04 -0.09
C THR A 112 23.33 13.40 1.17
N ASP A 113 23.96 14.12 2.10
CA ASP A 113 23.28 14.61 3.31
C ASP A 113 22.26 15.71 3.04
N LYS A 114 22.30 16.30 1.83
CA LYS A 114 21.44 17.41 1.42
C LYS A 114 20.00 16.94 1.19
N ASN A 115 19.06 17.60 1.86
CA ASN A 115 17.63 17.41 1.62
C ASN A 115 17.22 17.90 0.24
N LEU A 116 16.36 17.14 -0.42
CA LEU A 116 15.69 17.53 -1.65
C LEU A 116 14.64 18.59 -1.34
N LYS A 117 14.51 19.59 -2.22
CA LYS A 117 13.41 20.56 -2.17
C LYS A 117 12.40 20.21 -3.24
N TYR A 118 11.14 20.09 -2.86
CA TYR A 118 10.04 19.87 -3.79
C TYR A 118 9.44 21.21 -4.21
N GLY A 119 8.86 21.26 -5.42
CA GLY A 119 8.21 22.46 -5.94
C GLY A 119 6.82 22.71 -5.33
N LEU A 120 6.14 21.63 -4.91
CA LEU A 120 4.85 21.68 -4.23
C LEU A 120 5.05 21.79 -2.72
N VAL A 121 4.27 22.65 -2.05
CA VAL A 121 4.41 22.92 -0.61
C VAL A 121 4.00 21.71 0.22
N GLU A 122 2.99 20.99 -0.24
CA GLU A 122 2.43 19.80 0.38
C GLU A 122 3.27 18.55 0.11
N ALA A 123 4.19 18.61 -0.87
CA ALA A 123 5.02 17.46 -1.21
C ALA A 123 6.03 17.17 -0.09
N THR A 124 6.05 15.92 0.35
CA THR A 124 6.92 15.45 1.44
C THR A 124 7.76 14.26 1.00
N PRO A 125 8.95 14.06 1.59
CA PRO A 125 9.61 12.77 1.45
C PRO A 125 8.77 11.71 2.18
N GLN A 126 8.91 10.45 1.76
CA GLN A 126 8.15 9.34 2.36
C GLN A 126 6.63 9.62 2.43
N TRP A 127 6.06 10.14 1.34
CA TRP A 127 4.66 10.60 1.29
C TRP A 127 3.62 9.54 1.69
N PHE A 128 3.94 8.24 1.59
CA PHE A 128 3.10 7.18 2.17
C PHE A 128 2.97 7.32 3.69
N GLU A 129 4.05 7.60 4.40
CA GLU A 129 4.02 7.77 5.85
C GLU A 129 3.28 9.06 6.24
N THR A 130 3.42 10.13 5.43
CA THR A 130 2.62 11.35 5.58
C THR A 130 1.13 11.06 5.40
N ALA A 131 0.75 10.37 4.34
CA ALA A 131 -0.64 9.99 4.09
C ALA A 131 -1.17 9.08 5.19
N ARG A 132 -0.40 8.07 5.59
CA ARG A 132 -0.73 7.14 6.68
C ARG A 132 -0.98 7.89 7.99
N LYS A 133 -0.10 8.83 8.35
CA LYS A 133 -0.26 9.64 9.56
C LYS A 133 -1.58 10.44 9.53
N ASN A 134 -1.98 10.93 8.37
CA ASN A 134 -3.12 11.82 8.23
C ASN A 134 -4.46 11.08 7.99
N HIS A 135 -4.43 9.86 7.43
CA HIS A 135 -5.63 9.17 6.93
C HIS A 135 -5.84 7.75 7.50
N MET A 136 -5.00 7.27 8.42
CA MET A 136 -5.14 5.90 8.99
C MET A 136 -6.55 5.63 9.52
N ASP A 137 -7.12 6.56 10.27
CA ASP A 137 -8.45 6.37 10.86
C ASP A 137 -9.54 6.29 9.79
N ASP A 138 -9.39 7.02 8.69
CA ASP A 138 -10.33 7.00 7.56
C ASP A 138 -10.22 5.69 6.78
N TRP A 139 -9.00 5.17 6.62
CA TRP A 139 -8.76 3.86 6.02
C TRP A 139 -9.42 2.75 6.85
N LEU A 140 -9.24 2.77 8.18
CA LEU A 140 -9.87 1.80 9.07
C LEU A 140 -11.40 1.87 9.01
N LYS A 141 -11.98 3.07 9.03
CA LYS A 141 -13.43 3.27 8.90
C LYS A 141 -13.96 2.74 7.58
N GLY A 142 -13.28 3.01 6.46
CA GLY A 142 -13.73 2.54 5.15
C GLY A 142 -13.68 1.01 5.02
N ILE A 143 -12.63 0.37 5.54
CA ILE A 143 -12.56 -1.09 5.66
C ILE A 143 -13.75 -1.61 6.48
N GLU A 144 -13.99 -1.03 7.66
CA GLU A 144 -15.06 -1.45 8.56
C GLU A 144 -16.44 -1.35 7.90
N ASN A 145 -16.71 -0.26 7.17
CA ASN A 145 -17.96 -0.07 6.44
C ASN A 145 -18.17 -1.16 5.36
N ILE A 146 -17.13 -1.49 4.60
CA ILE A 146 -17.18 -2.55 3.57
C ILE A 146 -17.42 -3.92 4.20
N LEU A 147 -16.78 -4.21 5.33
CA LEU A 147 -16.97 -5.47 6.06
C LEU A 147 -18.39 -5.58 6.65
N LYS A 148 -18.95 -4.48 7.15
CA LYS A 148 -20.34 -4.40 7.61
C LYS A 148 -21.35 -4.54 6.47
N GLY A 149 -20.94 -4.25 5.23
CA GLY A 149 -21.80 -4.32 4.04
C GLY A 149 -22.71 -3.10 3.90
N SER A 150 -22.22 -1.94 4.35
CA SER A 150 -22.85 -0.63 4.17
C SER A 150 -22.54 -0.05 2.80
#